data_AF-A0A1E9JS68-F1
#
_entry.id   AF-A0A1E9JS68-F1
#
_cell.length_a   1.000
_cell.length_b   1.000
_cell.length_c   1.000
_cell.angle_alpha   90.00
_cell.angle_beta   90.00
_cell.angle_gamma   90.00
#
_symmetry.space_group_name_H-M   'P 1'
#
loop_
_entity.id
_entity.type
_entity.pdbx_description
1 polymer ?
#
loop_
_entity_poly.entity_id
_entity_poly.type
_entity_poly.pdbx_seq_one_letter_code
_entity_poly.pdbx_strand_id
1 'polypeptide(L)'
;MVFFDEIKRLVKERKEASLDYEIDVTLEYEFKKKQKALGNLVKKLREEQNLTFIALADKSEIQATEILKLEHGTHSTHTKKKTENYLNLLELVLLTLKCEKVVVLMKELHELEAKIWKKK
;
A
#
# COMPACT_ATOMS: atom_id res chain seq x y z
N MET A 1 8.58 6.02 30.91
CA MET A 1 8.65 6.82 29.67
C MET A 1 9.90 6.39 28.91
N VAL A 2 9.86 5.22 28.25
CA VAL A 2 11.05 4.58 27.63
C VAL A 2 10.80 4.22 26.15
N PHE A 3 9.53 3.95 25.81
CA PHE A 3 9.10 3.56 24.47
C PHE A 3 9.32 4.64 23.39
N PHE A 4 9.16 5.93 23.73
CA PHE A 4 9.33 7.02 22.77
C PHE A 4 10.79 7.27 22.39
N ASP A 5 11.73 7.03 23.30
CA ASP A 5 13.15 7.23 23.03
C ASP A 5 13.72 6.09 22.18
N GLU A 6 13.20 4.88 22.35
CA GLU A 6 13.53 3.73 21.53
C GLU A 6 12.99 3.89 20.09
N ILE A 7 11.77 4.43 19.92
CA ILE A 7 11.25 4.81 18.60
C ILE A 7 12.12 5.89 17.96
N LYS A 8 12.51 6.94 18.70
CA LYS A 8 13.39 8.00 18.16
C LYS A 8 14.73 7.47 17.71
N ARG A 9 15.31 6.54 18.48
CA ARG A 9 16.59 5.91 18.14
C ARG A 9 16.48 5.06 16.88
N LEU A 10 15.43 4.23 16.76
CA LEU A 10 15.17 3.44 15.55
C LEU A 10 14.92 4.31 14.32
N VAL A 11 14.26 5.46 14.48
CA VAL A 11 14.07 6.46 13.40
C VAL A 11 15.40 7.10 12.99
N LYS A 12 16.30 7.37 13.94
CA LYS A 12 17.62 7.93 13.67
C LYS A 12 18.53 6.92 12.96
N GLU A 13 18.57 5.69 13.45
CA GLU A 13 19.36 4.59 12.84
C GLU A 13 18.86 4.27 11.41
N ARG A 14 17.55 4.39 11.15
CA ARG A 14 16.99 4.28 9.78
C ARG A 14 17.41 5.43 8.86
N LYS A 15 17.47 6.67 9.36
CA LYS A 15 17.90 7.83 8.58
C LYS A 15 19.37 7.74 8.17
N GLU A 16 20.21 7.19 9.05
CA GLU A 16 21.63 6.97 8.77
C GLU A 16 21.84 5.86 7.72
N ALA A 17 20.97 4.85 7.70
CA ALA A 17 20.98 3.79 6.69
C ALA A 17 20.34 4.17 5.34
N SER A 18 19.62 5.30 5.25
CA SER A 18 18.89 5.73 4.04
C SER A 18 19.59 6.84 3.24
N LEU A 19 20.88 7.08 3.49
CA LEU A 19 21.64 8.23 2.99
C LEU A 19 21.88 8.28 1.46
N ASP A 20 21.30 7.36 0.69
CA ASP A 20 21.37 7.39 -0.78
C ASP A 20 20.09 7.92 -1.47
N TYR A 21 19.00 8.16 -0.75
CA TYR A 21 17.79 8.75 -1.34
C TYR A 21 17.05 9.69 -0.36
N GLU A 22 16.93 10.98 -0.71
CA GLU A 22 16.00 11.91 -0.07
C GLU A 22 14.55 11.48 -0.38
N ILE A 23 13.99 10.54 0.39
CA ILE A 23 12.56 10.26 0.36
C ILE A 23 11.86 11.43 1.08
N ASP A 24 10.92 12.09 0.39
CA ASP A 24 10.03 13.06 1.03
C ASP A 24 9.11 12.32 2.02
N VAL A 25 9.48 12.40 3.29
CA VAL A 25 8.79 11.75 4.43
C VAL A 25 7.31 12.12 4.48
N THR A 26 6.93 13.30 3.96
CA THR A 26 5.54 13.76 3.90
C THR A 26 4.75 12.95 2.88
N LEU A 27 5.31 12.75 1.68
CA LEU A 27 4.66 12.00 0.62
C LEU A 27 4.56 10.51 0.94
N GLU A 28 5.57 9.93 1.61
CA GLU A 28 5.51 8.54 2.08
C GLU A 28 4.40 8.35 3.12
N TYR A 29 4.23 9.31 4.04
CA TYR A 29 3.12 9.29 5.01
C TYR A 29 1.75 9.38 4.34
N GLU A 30 1.59 10.27 3.36
CA GLU A 30 0.35 10.38 2.58
C GLU A 30 0.03 9.09 1.82
N PHE A 31 1.04 8.47 1.21
CA PHE A 31 0.91 7.20 0.51
C PHE A 31 0.43 6.10 1.46
N LYS A 32 1.03 6.00 2.65
CA LYS A 32 0.64 5.02 3.67
C LYS A 32 -0.79 5.24 4.18
N LYS A 33 -1.22 6.49 4.33
CA LYS A 33 -2.60 6.84 4.69
C LYS A 33 -3.58 6.39 3.60
N LYS A 34 -3.26 6.63 2.33
CA LYS A 34 -4.07 6.15 1.19
C LYS A 34 -4.10 4.63 1.13
N GLN A 35 -2.95 3.96 1.32
CA GLN A 35 -2.86 2.49 1.35
C GLN A 35 -3.82 1.88 2.39
N LYS A 36 -3.85 2.43 3.60
CA LYS A 36 -4.79 1.96 4.65
C LYS A 36 -6.26 2.19 4.28
N ALA A 37 -6.58 3.35 3.69
CA ALA A 37 -7.94 3.64 3.25
C ALA A 37 -8.40 2.70 2.12
N LEU A 38 -7.50 2.36 1.20
CA LEU A 38 -7.77 1.43 0.10
C LEU A 38 -7.90 -0.01 0.60
N GLY A 39 -7.09 -0.43 1.58
CA GLY A 39 -7.28 -1.72 2.25
C GLY A 39 -8.68 -1.87 2.85
N ASN A 40 -9.17 -0.82 3.54
CA ASN A 40 -10.54 -0.80 4.07
C ASN A 40 -11.59 -0.85 2.95
N LEU A 41 -11.35 -0.19 1.82
CA LEU A 41 -12.25 -0.24 0.66
C LEU A 41 -12.33 -1.65 0.08
N VAL A 42 -11.18 -2.31 -0.13
CA VAL A 42 -11.11 -3.71 -0.60
C VAL A 42 -11.90 -4.62 0.33
N LYS A 43 -11.68 -4.49 1.65
CA LYS A 43 -12.42 -5.25 2.66
C LYS A 43 -13.92 -5.06 2.53
N LYS A 44 -14.38 -3.80 2.45
CA LYS A 44 -15.80 -3.46 2.34
C LYS A 44 -16.42 -4.06 1.07
N LEU A 45 -15.78 -3.88 -0.08
CA LEU A 45 -16.26 -4.42 -1.37
C LEU A 45 -16.31 -5.95 -1.37
N ARG A 46 -15.32 -6.61 -0.75
CA ARG A 46 -15.31 -8.07 -0.58
C ARG A 46 -16.49 -8.54 0.26
N GLU A 47 -16.73 -7.86 1.39
CA GLU A 47 -17.83 -8.17 2.31
C GLU A 47 -19.21 -7.93 1.68
N GLU A 48 -19.38 -6.84 0.91
CA GLU A 48 -20.60 -6.55 0.14
C GLU A 48 -20.92 -7.65 -0.88
N GLN A 49 -19.89 -8.33 -1.39
CA GLN A 49 -20.04 -9.45 -2.33
C GLN A 49 -20.11 -10.82 -1.64
N ASN A 50 -20.15 -10.86 -0.30
CA ASN A 50 -20.13 -12.09 0.51
C ASN A 50 -18.95 -13.02 0.17
N LEU A 51 -17.79 -12.46 -0.16
CA LEU A 51 -16.60 -13.23 -0.49
C LEU A 51 -15.73 -13.46 0.74
N THR A 52 -15.24 -14.69 0.90
CA THR A 52 -14.16 -14.97 1.85
C THR A 52 -12.83 -14.49 1.29
N PHE A 53 -11.82 -14.34 2.16
CA PHE A 53 -10.45 -14.02 1.74
C PHE A 53 -9.92 -15.02 0.70
N ILE A 54 -10.19 -16.31 0.91
CA ILE A 54 -9.76 -17.40 0.03
C ILE A 54 -10.48 -17.29 -1.32
N ALA A 55 -11.80 -17.07 -1.32
CA ALA A 55 -12.55 -16.91 -2.56
C ALA A 55 -12.10 -15.69 -3.38
N LEU A 56 -11.74 -14.59 -2.73
CA LEU A 56 -11.17 -13.43 -3.43
C LEU A 56 -9.78 -13.74 -3.99
N ALA A 57 -8.93 -14.40 -3.21
CA ALA A 57 -7.60 -14.85 -3.63
C ALA A 57 -7.67 -15.73 -4.89
N ASP A 58 -8.56 -16.73 -4.89
CA ASP A 58 -8.77 -17.62 -6.02
C ASP A 58 -9.26 -16.87 -7.27
N LYS A 59 -10.24 -15.96 -7.11
CA LYS A 59 -10.78 -15.16 -8.21
C LYS A 59 -9.79 -14.16 -8.81
N SER A 60 -8.82 -13.73 -8.02
CA SER A 60 -7.80 -12.78 -8.43
C SER A 60 -6.49 -13.45 -8.82
N GLU A 61 -6.39 -14.78 -8.72
CA GLU A 61 -5.13 -15.51 -8.93
C GLU A 61 -3.97 -14.96 -8.07
N ILE A 62 -4.30 -14.41 -6.90
CA ILE A 62 -3.36 -13.83 -5.94
C ILE A 62 -3.35 -14.70 -4.68
N GLN A 63 -2.20 -14.82 -4.02
CA GLN A 63 -2.11 -15.53 -2.75
C GLN A 63 -2.96 -14.87 -1.66
N ALA A 64 -3.69 -15.66 -0.86
CA ALA A 64 -4.54 -15.15 0.22
C ALA A 64 -3.79 -14.27 1.24
N THR A 65 -2.50 -14.53 1.45
CA THR A 65 -1.63 -13.72 2.32
C THR A 65 -1.45 -12.30 1.79
N GLU A 66 -1.43 -12.11 0.48
CA GLU A 66 -1.29 -10.82 -0.19
C GLU A 66 -2.59 -10.03 -0.13
N ILE A 67 -3.75 -10.69 -0.26
CA ILE A 67 -5.07 -10.08 -0.01
C ILE A 67 -5.16 -9.57 1.43
N LEU A 68 -4.71 -10.36 2.39
CA LEU A 68 -4.74 -9.97 3.81
C LEU A 68 -3.84 -8.77 4.09
N LYS A 69 -2.65 -8.71 3.46
CA LYS A 69 -1.77 -7.53 3.55
C LYS A 69 -2.37 -6.29 2.88
N LEU A 70 -3.08 -6.45 1.76
CA LEU A 70 -3.80 -5.37 1.09
C LEU A 70 -4.88 -4.80 2.01
N GLU A 71 -5.77 -5.64 2.54
CA GLU A 71 -6.87 -5.19 3.40
C GLU A 71 -6.38 -4.52 4.69
N HIS A 72 -5.30 -5.02 5.27
CA HIS A 72 -4.72 -4.43 6.48
C HIS A 72 -3.85 -3.19 6.18
N GLY A 73 -3.56 -2.90 4.91
CA GLY A 73 -2.64 -1.83 4.52
C GLY A 73 -1.23 -2.03 5.05
N THR A 74 -0.78 -3.29 5.21
CA THR A 74 0.54 -3.67 5.75
C THR A 74 1.53 -4.04 4.65
N HIS A 75 1.14 -3.85 3.39
CA HIS A 75 1.99 -4.10 2.24
C HIS A 75 3.22 -3.20 2.23
N SER A 76 4.37 -3.79 1.92
CA SER A 76 5.64 -3.06 2.00
C SER A 76 5.84 -2.17 0.78
N THR A 77 6.19 -0.89 0.97
CA THR A 77 6.32 0.10 -0.12
C THR A 77 7.59 0.95 -0.01
N HIS A 78 8.60 0.48 0.73
CA HIS A 78 9.86 1.21 0.98
C HIS A 78 10.83 1.23 -0.21
N THR A 79 10.50 0.57 -1.31
CA THR A 79 11.27 0.62 -2.55
C THR A 79 10.31 0.79 -3.71
N LYS A 80 10.74 1.45 -4.78
CA LYS A 80 9.94 1.61 -6.00
C LYS A 80 9.31 0.31 -6.49
N LYS A 81 10.12 -0.75 -6.64
CA LYS A 81 9.65 -2.08 -7.07
C LYS A 81 8.54 -2.66 -6.17
N LYS A 82 8.65 -2.47 -4.86
CA LYS A 82 7.62 -2.94 -3.90
C LYS A 82 6.36 -2.10 -3.98
N THR A 83 6.47 -0.79 -4.22
CA THR A 83 5.34 0.09 -4.48
C THR A 83 4.62 -0.27 -5.77
N GLU A 84 5.35 -0.47 -6.87
CA GLU A 84 4.79 -0.94 -8.15
C GLU A 84 4.05 -2.28 -7.98
N ASN A 85 4.66 -3.23 -7.28
CA ASN A 85 4.02 -4.52 -6.98
C ASN A 85 2.73 -4.35 -6.17
N TYR A 86 2.73 -3.50 -5.14
CA TYR A 86 1.53 -3.19 -4.38
C TYR A 86 0.42 -2.59 -5.26
N LEU A 87 0.76 -1.65 -6.16
CA LEU A 87 -0.21 -1.02 -7.05
C LEU A 87 -0.82 -2.03 -8.03
N ASN A 88 -0.01 -2.92 -8.62
CA ASN A 88 -0.49 -3.96 -9.52
C ASN A 88 -1.44 -4.94 -8.81
N LEU A 89 -1.06 -5.38 -7.60
CA LEU A 89 -1.92 -6.27 -6.80
C LEU A 89 -3.24 -5.57 -6.43
N LEU A 90 -3.19 -4.31 -6.03
CA LEU A 90 -4.37 -3.53 -5.69
C LEU A 90 -5.30 -3.37 -6.90
N GLU A 91 -4.76 -3.00 -8.06
CA GLU A 91 -5.54 -2.85 -9.29
C GLU A 91 -6.27 -4.12 -9.65
N LEU A 92 -5.56 -5.25 -9.64
CA LEU A 92 -6.14 -6.54 -9.99
C LEU A 92 -7.28 -6.91 -9.03
N VAL A 93 -7.08 -6.73 -7.72
CA VAL A 93 -8.12 -6.98 -6.72
C VAL A 93 -9.34 -6.06 -6.91
N LEU A 94 -9.12 -4.77 -7.18
CA LEU A 94 -10.21 -3.83 -7.41
C LEU A 94 -10.99 -4.14 -8.69
N LEU A 95 -10.32 -4.63 -9.73
CA LEU A 95 -10.95 -5.11 -10.96
C LEU A 95 -11.77 -6.38 -10.70
N THR A 96 -11.21 -7.35 -9.97
CA THR A 96 -11.93 -8.58 -9.55
C THR A 96 -13.19 -8.24 -8.75
N LEU A 97 -13.10 -7.22 -7.87
CA LEU A 97 -14.22 -6.71 -7.08
C LEU A 97 -15.14 -5.76 -7.87
N LYS A 98 -14.89 -5.53 -9.16
CA LYS A 98 -15.69 -4.65 -10.03
C LYS A 98 -15.86 -3.23 -9.47
N CYS A 99 -14.81 -2.68 -8.87
CA CYS A 99 -14.82 -1.32 -8.37
C CYS A 99 -14.96 -0.30 -9.51
N GLU A 100 -16.08 0.42 -9.57
CA GLU A 100 -16.39 1.39 -10.64
C GLU A 100 -15.35 2.51 -10.75
N LYS A 101 -14.72 2.87 -9.63
CA LYS A 101 -13.77 4.00 -9.54
C LYS A 101 -12.31 3.58 -9.69
N VAL A 102 -12.02 2.34 -10.09
CA VAL A 102 -10.66 1.80 -10.15
C VAL A 102 -9.72 2.69 -10.97
N VAL A 103 -10.14 3.17 -12.14
CA VAL A 103 -9.31 4.02 -13.02
C VAL A 103 -8.89 5.31 -12.33
N VAL A 104 -9.82 5.96 -11.63
CA VAL A 104 -9.55 7.22 -10.92
C VAL A 104 -8.61 6.97 -9.74
N LEU A 105 -8.88 5.94 -8.95
CA LEU A 105 -8.07 5.57 -7.78
C LEU A 105 -6.64 5.20 -8.17
N MET A 106 -6.47 4.38 -9.22
CA MET A 106 -5.15 3.97 -9.70
C MET A 106 -4.37 5.15 -10.26
N LYS A 107 -5.03 6.05 -11.01
CA LYS A 107 -4.38 7.27 -11.51
C LYS A 107 -3.81 8.13 -10.37
N GLU A 108 -4.61 8.41 -9.34
CA GLU A 108 -4.15 9.20 -8.18
C GLU A 108 -2.94 8.56 -7.47
N LEU A 109 -2.93 7.23 -7.36
CA LEU A 109 -1.85 6.49 -6.71
C LEU A 109 -0.57 6.50 -7.54
N HIS A 110 -0.67 6.33 -8.87
CA HIS A 110 0.48 6.41 -9.76
C HIS A 110 1.06 7.83 -9.80
N GLU A 111 0.23 8.87 -9.75
CA GLU A 111 0.71 10.24 -9.63
C GLU A 111 1.46 10.49 -8.31
N LEU A 112 0.99 9.88 -7.22
CA LEU A 112 1.66 9.98 -5.92
C LEU A 112 2.97 9.17 -5.88
N GLU A 113 2.97 7.96 -6.44
CA GLU A 113 4.17 7.12 -6.61
C GLU A 113 5.23 7.86 -7.44
N ALA A 114 4.83 8.47 -8.56
CA ALA A 114 5.73 9.27 -9.39
C ALA A 114 6.31 10.48 -8.63
N LYS A 115 5.53 11.13 -7.76
CA LYS A 115 6.05 12.24 -6.92
C LYS A 115 7.06 11.75 -5.87
N ILE A 116 6.84 10.59 -5.27
CA ILE A 116 7.77 9.99 -4.28
C ILE A 116 9.10 9.62 -4.94
N TRP A 117 9.05 9.04 -6.14
CA TRP A 117 10.24 8.53 -6.84
C TRP A 117 10.74 9.44 -7.96
N LYS A 118 10.32 10.72 -7.98
CA LYS A 118 10.87 11.71 -8.90
C LYS A 118 12.36 11.83 -8.61
N LYS A 119 13.18 11.27 -9.51
CA LYS A 119 14.62 11.51 -9.53
C LYS A 119 14.86 13.03 -9.62
N LYS A 120 15.66 13.57 -8.70
CA LYS A 120 16.42 14.79 -8.98
C LYS A 120 17.46 14.48 -10.06
#